data_AF-A0A242NYN9-F1
#
_entry.id   AF-A0A242NYN9-F1
#
_cell.length_a   1.000
_cell.length_b   1.000
_cell.length_c   1.000
_cell.angle_alpha   90.00
_cell.angle_beta   90.00
_cell.angle_gamma   90.00
#
_symmetry.space_group_name_H-M   'P 1'
#
loop_
_entity.id
_entity.type
_entity.pdbx_description
1 polymer ?
#
loop_
_entity_poly.entity_id
_entity_poly.type
_entity_poly.pdbx_seq_one_letter_code
_entity_poly.pdbx_strand_id
1 'polypeptide(L)'
;MQAAISQLENALSIAKALQNAATESEAHVADTDSQEQLKATLTQLAQSGILAYAQEGIALTSPENIQLSTSNSVSVTSENQTDINALKNITISSGESIGLFAQQSGMKIFANQGDVEVQAQNANLNMAAKQDIKIDSVDGELTVTASEELAVMCGGSYIKISSAGIELGTADNVYIKSNALQKMGPAQRNIQRELPSICNGVQQDEANKHAIIVER
;
A
#
# COMPACT_ATOMS: atom_id res chain seq x y z
N MET A 1 -37.58 -9.06 -6.08
CA MET A 1 -36.48 -8.95 -7.07
C MET A 1 -36.08 -7.50 -7.33
N GLN A 2 -37.02 -6.56 -7.58
CA GLN A 2 -36.68 -5.15 -7.82
C GLN A 2 -35.75 -4.53 -6.76
N ALA A 3 -36.05 -4.68 -5.47
CA ALA A 3 -35.21 -4.14 -4.40
C ALA A 3 -33.77 -4.70 -4.41
N ALA A 4 -33.60 -5.99 -4.74
CA ALA A 4 -32.28 -6.62 -4.86
C ALA A 4 -31.48 -6.06 -6.05
N ILE A 5 -32.15 -5.77 -7.18
CA ILE A 5 -31.53 -5.13 -8.34
C ILE A 5 -31.13 -3.69 -8.00
N SER A 6 -32.00 -2.94 -7.34
CA SER A 6 -31.66 -1.58 -6.88
C SER A 6 -30.46 -1.57 -5.92
N GLN A 7 -30.32 -2.59 -5.06
CA GLN A 7 -29.14 -2.74 -4.20
C GLN A 7 -27.85 -3.01 -5.01
N LEU A 8 -27.91 -3.87 -6.04
CA LEU A 8 -26.78 -4.13 -6.94
C LEU A 8 -26.39 -2.86 -7.73
N GLU A 9 -27.37 -2.10 -8.21
CA GLU A 9 -27.16 -0.85 -8.93
C GLU A 9 -26.49 0.20 -8.05
N ASN A 10 -26.93 0.33 -6.79
CA ASN A 10 -26.33 1.24 -5.83
C ASN A 10 -24.87 0.84 -5.53
N ALA A 11 -24.62 -0.44 -5.22
CA ALA A 11 -23.27 -0.95 -4.98
C ALA A 11 -22.33 -0.66 -6.17
N LEU A 12 -22.79 -0.89 -7.40
CA LEU A 12 -22.03 -0.57 -8.60
C LEU A 12 -21.79 0.95 -8.73
N SER A 13 -22.81 1.77 -8.43
CA SER A 13 -22.67 3.24 -8.49
C SER A 13 -21.64 3.76 -7.50
N ILE A 14 -21.58 3.20 -6.29
CA ILE A 14 -20.56 3.54 -5.29
C ILE A 14 -19.18 3.12 -5.79
N ALA A 15 -19.04 1.90 -6.31
CA ALA A 15 -17.78 1.41 -6.84
C ALA A 15 -17.24 2.31 -7.96
N LYS A 16 -18.11 2.73 -8.90
CA LYS A 16 -17.77 3.69 -9.96
C LYS A 16 -17.40 5.08 -9.45
N ALA A 17 -18.14 5.60 -8.48
CA ALA A 17 -17.85 6.92 -7.90
C ALA A 17 -16.47 6.93 -7.23
N LEU A 18 -16.14 5.88 -6.45
CA LEU A 18 -14.83 5.71 -5.84
C LEU A 18 -13.74 5.46 -6.88
N GLN A 19 -14.01 4.67 -7.93
CA GLN A 19 -13.08 4.45 -9.04
C GLN A 19 -12.71 5.76 -9.76
N ASN A 20 -13.69 6.62 -10.03
CA ASN A 20 -13.45 7.91 -10.67
C ASN A 20 -12.54 8.79 -9.80
N ALA A 21 -12.83 8.87 -8.49
CA ALA A 21 -11.99 9.62 -7.55
C ALA A 21 -10.58 9.03 -7.41
N ALA A 22 -10.44 7.70 -7.45
CA ALA A 22 -9.15 7.02 -7.43
C ALA A 22 -8.35 7.29 -8.71
N THR A 23 -9.00 7.30 -9.88
CA THR A 23 -8.40 7.63 -11.18
C THR A 23 -7.84 9.04 -11.19
N GLU A 24 -8.60 10.02 -10.68
CA GLU A 24 -8.15 11.42 -10.54
C GLU A 24 -6.93 11.57 -9.62
N SER A 25 -6.70 10.59 -8.74
CA SER A 25 -5.60 10.54 -7.78
C SER A 25 -4.48 9.59 -8.20
N GLU A 26 -4.51 9.07 -9.44
CA GLU A 26 -3.55 8.07 -9.97
C GLU A 26 -3.43 6.80 -9.12
N ALA A 27 -4.46 6.48 -8.32
CA ALA A 27 -4.52 5.27 -7.53
C ALA A 27 -5.03 4.07 -8.35
N HIS A 28 -4.79 2.85 -7.87
CA HIS A 28 -5.34 1.65 -8.49
C HIS A 28 -6.88 1.67 -8.50
N VAL A 29 -7.46 1.25 -9.62
CA VAL A 29 -8.89 1.29 -9.88
C VAL A 29 -9.57 -0.04 -9.58
N ALA A 30 -10.82 0.01 -9.14
CA ALA A 30 -11.66 -1.19 -8.99
C ALA A 30 -12.04 -1.77 -10.36
N ASP A 31 -12.23 -3.09 -10.45
CA ASP A 31 -12.79 -3.75 -11.63
C ASP A 31 -14.32 -3.58 -11.67
N THR A 32 -14.78 -2.46 -12.22
CA THR A 32 -16.22 -2.16 -12.37
C THR A 32 -16.85 -2.87 -13.55
N ASP A 33 -16.05 -3.30 -14.53
CA ASP A 33 -16.54 -3.96 -15.75
C ASP A 33 -17.07 -5.35 -15.41
N SER A 34 -16.33 -6.13 -14.61
CA SER A 34 -16.82 -7.42 -14.10
C SER A 34 -18.07 -7.25 -13.22
N GLN A 35 -18.18 -6.16 -12.46
CA GLN A 35 -19.37 -5.87 -11.65
C GLN A 35 -20.59 -5.52 -12.53
N GLU A 36 -20.40 -4.76 -13.61
CA GLU A 36 -21.44 -4.50 -14.61
C GLU A 36 -21.94 -5.78 -15.27
N GLN A 37 -21.03 -6.66 -15.68
CA GLN A 37 -21.35 -7.95 -16.26
C GLN A 37 -22.13 -8.82 -15.27
N LEU A 38 -21.66 -8.90 -14.01
CA LEU A 38 -22.36 -9.64 -12.97
C LEU A 38 -23.77 -9.10 -12.73
N LYS A 39 -23.95 -7.77 -12.71
CA LYS A 39 -25.27 -7.15 -12.61
C LYS A 39 -26.17 -7.58 -13.77
N ALA A 40 -25.67 -7.56 -15.01
CA ALA A 40 -26.43 -7.98 -16.19
C ALA A 40 -26.85 -9.45 -16.09
N THR A 41 -25.95 -10.34 -15.68
CA THR A 41 -26.21 -11.78 -15.45
C THR A 41 -27.27 -12.02 -14.39
N LEU A 42 -27.20 -11.31 -13.25
CA LEU A 42 -28.12 -11.50 -12.12
C LEU A 42 -29.46 -10.76 -12.29
N THR A 43 -29.54 -9.78 -13.20
CA THR A 43 -30.80 -9.10 -13.53
C THR A 43 -31.77 -10.08 -14.16
N GLN A 44 -32.92 -10.28 -13.50
CA GLN A 44 -33.91 -11.30 -13.87
C GLN A 44 -33.34 -12.73 -13.92
N LEU A 45 -32.16 -12.97 -13.32
CA LEU A 45 -31.41 -14.22 -13.45
C LEU A 45 -31.26 -14.67 -14.92
N ALA A 46 -30.89 -13.72 -15.79
CA ALA A 46 -30.69 -13.96 -17.22
C ALA A 46 -29.71 -15.10 -17.51
N GLN A 47 -28.77 -15.37 -16.59
CA GLN A 47 -27.94 -16.58 -16.59
C GLN A 47 -27.90 -17.21 -15.19
N SER A 48 -27.29 -18.39 -15.10
CA SER A 48 -27.15 -19.13 -13.84
C SER A 48 -26.32 -18.35 -12.82
N GLY A 49 -26.91 -18.05 -11.67
CA GLY A 49 -26.27 -17.32 -10.59
C GLY A 49 -27.14 -17.27 -9.34
N ILE A 50 -26.58 -16.72 -8.26
CA ILE A 50 -27.29 -16.54 -6.99
C ILE A 50 -27.29 -15.05 -6.67
N LEU A 51 -28.49 -14.50 -6.45
CA LEU A 51 -28.67 -13.16 -5.88
C LEU A 51 -29.37 -13.30 -4.51
N ALA A 52 -28.60 -13.12 -3.45
CA ALA A 52 -29.12 -13.10 -2.09
C ALA A 52 -29.43 -11.66 -1.66
N TYR A 53 -30.65 -11.41 -1.20
CA TYR A 53 -31.10 -10.11 -0.70
C TYR A 53 -31.99 -10.30 0.52
N ALA A 54 -31.74 -9.52 1.55
CA ALA A 54 -32.58 -9.42 2.74
C ALA A 54 -32.56 -7.97 3.25
N GLN A 55 -33.74 -7.40 3.50
CA GLN A 55 -33.89 -6.00 3.92
C GLN A 55 -33.29 -5.74 5.31
N GLU A 56 -33.38 -6.74 6.19
CA GLU A 56 -32.91 -6.70 7.57
C GLU A 56 -31.46 -7.21 7.72
N GLY A 57 -30.86 -7.77 6.65
CA GLY A 57 -29.45 -8.16 6.60
C GLY A 57 -29.19 -9.64 6.30
N ILE A 58 -27.93 -9.94 6.02
CA ILE A 58 -27.41 -11.29 5.72
C ILE A 58 -26.22 -11.55 6.65
N ALA A 59 -26.23 -12.68 7.36
CA ALA A 59 -25.11 -13.12 8.19
C ALA A 59 -24.55 -14.45 7.65
N LEU A 60 -23.24 -14.50 7.41
CA LEU A 60 -22.51 -15.72 7.06
C LEU A 60 -21.61 -16.08 8.24
N THR A 61 -21.92 -17.16 8.94
CA THR A 61 -21.17 -17.58 10.15
C THR A 61 -20.84 -19.07 10.06
N SER A 62 -19.66 -19.45 10.57
CA SER A 62 -19.19 -20.83 10.64
C SER A 62 -18.26 -20.96 11.86
N PRO A 63 -18.36 -22.03 12.66
CA PRO A 63 -17.39 -22.31 13.72
C PRO A 63 -16.01 -22.71 13.15
N GLU A 64 -15.97 -23.12 11.89
CA GLU A 64 -14.74 -23.48 11.17
C GLU A 64 -14.42 -22.38 10.15
N ASN A 65 -14.39 -22.70 8.85
CA ASN A 65 -13.92 -21.80 7.81
C ASN A 65 -15.08 -21.22 6.97
N ILE A 66 -14.88 -20.01 6.47
CA ILE A 66 -15.62 -19.43 5.33
C ILE A 66 -14.58 -19.14 4.25
N GLN A 67 -14.79 -19.66 3.04
CA GLN A 67 -13.92 -19.41 1.89
C GLN A 67 -14.73 -18.74 0.77
N LEU A 68 -14.21 -17.63 0.24
CA LEU A 68 -14.71 -16.96 -0.94
C LEU A 68 -13.65 -17.10 -2.04
N SER A 69 -14.00 -17.74 -3.15
CA SER A 69 -13.08 -18.00 -4.26
C SER A 69 -13.79 -17.78 -5.58
N THR A 70 -13.10 -17.17 -6.53
CA THR A 70 -13.58 -16.89 -7.89
C THR A 70 -12.41 -16.94 -8.86
N SER A 71 -12.66 -17.28 -10.11
CA SER A 71 -11.65 -17.21 -11.18
C SER A 71 -11.56 -15.82 -11.83
N ASN A 72 -12.46 -14.90 -11.46
CA ASN A 72 -12.46 -13.52 -11.94
C ASN A 72 -12.15 -12.56 -10.78
N SER A 73 -13.10 -11.74 -10.32
CA SER A 73 -12.90 -10.76 -9.25
C SER A 73 -13.89 -10.90 -8.08
N VAL A 74 -13.44 -10.53 -6.87
CA VAL A 74 -14.27 -10.38 -5.66
C VAL A 74 -14.44 -8.89 -5.39
N SER A 75 -15.68 -8.43 -5.23
CA SER A 75 -15.98 -7.04 -4.87
C SER A 75 -16.78 -6.99 -3.56
N VAL A 76 -16.38 -6.10 -2.65
CA VAL A 76 -17.08 -5.86 -1.38
C VAL A 76 -17.37 -4.36 -1.29
N THR A 77 -18.65 -4.01 -1.39
CA THR A 77 -19.10 -2.61 -1.36
C THR A 77 -19.99 -2.37 -0.15
N SER A 78 -19.74 -1.28 0.57
CA SER A 78 -20.56 -0.81 1.68
C SER A 78 -20.80 0.69 1.53
N GLU A 79 -22.02 1.15 1.80
CA GLU A 79 -22.33 2.59 1.73
C GLU A 79 -21.80 3.37 2.93
N ASN A 80 -21.65 2.68 4.07
CA ASN A 80 -21.23 3.29 5.32
C ASN A 80 -19.79 2.90 5.66
N GLN A 81 -19.59 1.75 6.30
CA GLN A 81 -18.29 1.29 6.77
C GLN A 81 -18.06 -0.18 6.43
N THR A 82 -16.80 -0.54 6.22
CA THR A 82 -16.35 -1.93 6.05
C THR A 82 -15.34 -2.21 7.16
N ASP A 83 -15.68 -3.12 8.08
CA ASP A 83 -14.81 -3.54 9.17
C ASP A 83 -14.22 -4.93 8.90
N ILE A 84 -12.90 -5.07 9.01
CA ILE A 84 -12.19 -6.35 8.90
C ILE A 84 -11.45 -6.60 10.21
N ASN A 85 -11.90 -7.58 10.98
CA ASN A 85 -11.40 -7.88 12.32
C ASN A 85 -10.85 -9.30 12.39
N ALA A 86 -9.63 -9.46 12.90
CA ALA A 86 -9.04 -10.77 13.19
C ALA A 86 -8.37 -10.74 14.56
N LEU A 87 -8.53 -11.80 15.36
CA LEU A 87 -7.87 -11.92 16.66
C LEU A 87 -6.36 -12.14 16.55
N LYS A 88 -5.93 -12.76 15.45
CA LYS A 88 -4.51 -13.03 15.17
C LYS A 88 -4.03 -12.09 14.07
N ASN A 89 -4.03 -12.57 12.82
CA ASN A 89 -3.38 -11.88 11.72
C ASN A 89 -4.39 -11.54 10.63
N ILE A 90 -4.17 -10.41 9.97
CA ILE A 90 -4.74 -10.08 8.66
C ILE A 90 -3.57 -10.12 7.68
N THR A 91 -3.67 -10.95 6.64
CA THR A 91 -2.66 -11.07 5.58
C THR A 91 -3.31 -10.69 4.25
N ILE A 92 -2.70 -9.76 3.54
CA ILE A 92 -3.14 -9.30 2.21
C ILE A 92 -1.97 -9.52 1.25
N SER A 93 -2.23 -10.19 0.14
CA SER A 93 -1.21 -10.49 -0.87
C SER A 93 -1.83 -10.40 -2.26
N SER A 94 -1.09 -9.82 -3.20
CA SER A 94 -1.52 -9.62 -4.59
C SER A 94 -0.38 -10.04 -5.53
N GLY A 95 -0.73 -10.63 -6.67
CA GLY A 95 0.25 -11.01 -7.70
C GLY A 95 0.79 -9.83 -8.50
N GLU A 96 0.08 -8.69 -8.49
CA GLU A 96 0.45 -7.50 -9.27
C GLU A 96 0.63 -6.27 -8.38
N SER A 97 -0.43 -5.81 -7.73
CA SER A 97 -0.40 -4.57 -6.94
C SER A 97 -1.45 -4.53 -5.82
N ILE A 98 -1.21 -3.70 -4.81
CA ILE A 98 -2.16 -3.36 -3.75
C ILE A 98 -2.36 -1.84 -3.78
N GLY A 99 -3.61 -1.39 -3.92
CA GLY A 99 -3.98 0.02 -3.83
C GLY A 99 -4.81 0.31 -2.59
N LEU A 100 -4.48 1.39 -1.89
CA LEU A 100 -5.23 1.90 -0.75
C LEU A 100 -5.52 3.38 -0.98
N PHE A 101 -6.80 3.73 -1.06
CA PHE A 101 -7.24 5.09 -1.38
C PHE A 101 -8.30 5.57 -0.39
N ALA A 102 -8.17 6.81 0.08
CA ALA A 102 -9.12 7.47 0.96
C ALA A 102 -9.39 8.89 0.46
N GLN A 103 -10.64 9.19 0.10
CA GLN A 103 -11.01 10.42 -0.60
C GLN A 103 -11.09 11.66 0.31
N GLN A 104 -11.63 11.54 1.52
CA GLN A 104 -12.03 12.70 2.33
C GLN A 104 -11.29 12.80 3.68
N SER A 105 -11.25 11.72 4.46
CA SER A 105 -10.77 11.75 5.86
C SER A 105 -9.33 11.28 6.05
N GLY A 106 -8.63 10.97 4.95
CA GLY A 106 -7.24 10.50 4.96
C GLY A 106 -7.06 9.06 5.43
N MET A 107 -5.81 8.68 5.70
CA MET A 107 -5.41 7.33 6.11
C MET A 107 -4.67 7.38 7.44
N LYS A 108 -4.91 6.37 8.28
CA LYS A 108 -4.23 6.19 9.57
C LYS A 108 -3.71 4.77 9.67
N ILE A 109 -2.42 4.62 9.94
CA ILE A 109 -1.74 3.33 10.10
C ILE A 109 -1.04 3.37 11.45
N PHE A 110 -1.43 2.47 12.37
CA PHE A 110 -0.88 2.43 13.73
C PHE A 110 -0.55 1.00 14.13
N ALA A 111 0.60 0.81 14.78
CA ALA A 111 0.90 -0.39 15.56
C ALA A 111 0.98 0.02 17.04
N ASN A 112 0.17 -0.61 17.91
CA ASN A 112 0.23 -0.36 19.35
C ASN A 112 1.49 -0.97 19.99
N GLN A 113 1.91 -2.13 19.46
CA GLN A 113 3.12 -2.84 19.83
C GLN A 113 3.71 -3.49 18.58
N GLY A 114 5.03 -3.67 18.58
CA GLY A 114 5.75 -4.17 17.42
C GLY A 114 6.05 -3.07 16.40
N ASP A 115 6.86 -3.45 15.41
CA ASP A 115 7.42 -2.52 14.43
C ASP A 115 6.47 -2.29 13.25
N VAL A 116 6.55 -1.10 12.65
CA VAL A 116 5.95 -0.83 11.34
C VAL A 116 7.07 -0.81 10.32
N GLU A 117 7.07 -1.81 9.43
CA GLU A 117 8.03 -1.90 8.35
C GLU A 117 7.38 -1.54 7.00
N VAL A 118 8.00 -0.63 6.26
CA VAL A 118 7.59 -0.24 4.91
C VAL A 118 8.81 -0.32 4.00
N GLN A 119 8.78 -1.22 3.02
CA GLN A 119 9.94 -1.50 2.16
C GLN A 119 9.52 -1.62 0.69
N ALA A 120 10.32 -1.01 -0.20
CA ALA A 120 10.30 -1.28 -1.63
C ALA A 120 11.61 -2.02 -2.00
N GLN A 121 11.55 -3.36 -2.08
CA GLN A 121 12.77 -4.19 -2.14
C GLN A 121 13.53 -4.10 -3.48
N ASN A 122 12.82 -3.81 -4.57
CA ASN A 122 13.36 -3.81 -5.93
C ASN A 122 12.95 -2.56 -6.73
N ALA A 123 12.42 -1.54 -6.05
CA ALA A 123 11.88 -0.34 -6.67
C ALA A 123 11.95 0.85 -5.70
N ASN A 124 11.43 2.00 -6.11
CA ASN A 124 11.48 3.23 -5.32
C ASN A 124 10.40 3.26 -4.23
N LEU A 125 10.75 3.81 -3.07
CA LEU A 125 9.81 4.23 -2.04
C LEU A 125 9.58 5.74 -2.18
N ASN A 126 8.36 6.16 -2.55
CA ASN A 126 7.99 7.56 -2.68
C ASN A 126 7.06 7.97 -1.52
N MET A 127 7.42 9.05 -0.82
CA MET A 127 6.59 9.66 0.22
C MET A 127 6.50 11.17 -0.01
N ALA A 128 5.28 11.68 -0.15
CA ALA A 128 5.05 13.09 -0.41
C ALA A 128 3.79 13.58 0.32
N ALA A 129 3.80 14.86 0.73
CA ALA A 129 2.64 15.55 1.25
C ALA A 129 2.58 16.97 0.66
N LYS A 130 1.37 17.48 0.44
CA LYS A 130 1.15 18.87 -0.01
C LYS A 130 1.44 19.90 1.08
N GLN A 131 1.24 19.49 2.34
CA GLN A 131 1.55 20.27 3.53
C GLN A 131 2.82 19.70 4.17
N ASP A 132 2.88 19.67 5.49
CA ASP A 132 4.07 19.26 6.21
C ASP A 132 4.27 17.73 6.22
N ILE A 133 5.54 17.32 6.19
CA ILE A 133 5.97 15.98 6.56
C ILE A 133 6.69 16.09 7.91
N LYS A 134 6.25 15.28 8.88
CA LYS A 134 6.83 15.24 10.23
C LYS A 134 7.31 13.82 10.54
N ILE A 135 8.58 13.71 10.92
CA ILE A 135 9.26 12.45 11.25
C ILE A 135 9.93 12.65 12.61
N ASP A 136 9.47 11.94 13.64
CA ASP A 136 10.02 12.03 14.99
C ASP A 136 10.32 10.65 15.57
N SER A 137 11.37 10.61 16.37
CA SER A 137 11.65 9.53 17.30
C SER A 137 11.60 10.10 18.71
N VAL A 138 10.72 9.57 19.57
CA VAL A 138 10.48 10.13 20.91
C VAL A 138 11.56 9.70 21.89
N ASP A 139 11.78 8.39 21.97
CA ASP A 139 12.73 7.79 22.92
C ASP A 139 13.96 7.15 22.22
N GLY A 140 14.02 7.22 20.89
CA GLY A 140 15.01 6.52 20.08
C GLY A 140 15.87 7.42 19.19
N GLU A 141 16.33 6.84 18.08
CA GLU A 141 17.14 7.52 17.05
C GLU A 141 16.35 7.67 15.75
N LEU A 142 16.66 8.72 14.99
CA LEU A 142 16.31 8.82 13.58
C LEU A 142 17.56 8.57 12.73
N THR A 143 17.59 7.45 12.02
CA THR A 143 18.69 7.07 11.14
C THR A 143 18.23 7.11 9.68
N VAL A 144 18.95 7.88 8.85
CA VAL A 144 18.71 7.93 7.39
C VAL A 144 20.01 7.56 6.70
N THR A 145 19.98 6.51 5.89
CA THR A 145 21.16 5.96 5.22
C THR A 145 20.93 5.82 3.73
N ALA A 146 21.94 6.19 2.95
CA ALA A 146 22.00 5.95 1.53
C ALA A 146 23.39 5.39 1.17
N SER A 147 23.45 4.48 0.20
CA SER A 147 24.70 3.88 -0.26
C SER A 147 25.48 4.79 -1.22
N GLU A 148 24.77 5.62 -1.99
CA GLU A 148 25.35 6.47 -3.03
C GLU A 148 25.34 7.95 -2.62
N GLU A 149 24.15 8.51 -2.36
CA GLU A 149 23.97 9.93 -2.06
C GLU A 149 22.78 10.16 -1.13
N LEU A 150 22.96 11.07 -0.17
CA LEU A 150 21.88 11.64 0.64
C LEU A 150 21.85 13.15 0.41
N ALA A 151 20.73 13.66 -0.09
CA ALA A 151 20.53 15.09 -0.35
C ALA A 151 19.32 15.63 0.44
N VAL A 152 19.51 16.75 1.11
CA VAL A 152 18.45 17.52 1.78
C VAL A 152 18.41 18.89 1.15
N MET A 153 17.28 19.29 0.57
CA MET A 153 17.15 20.51 -0.23
C MET A 153 15.99 21.38 0.26
N CYS A 154 16.19 22.70 0.34
CA CYS A 154 15.16 23.66 0.72
C CYS A 154 15.45 25.04 0.10
N GLY A 155 14.52 25.59 -0.68
CA GLY A 155 14.63 26.95 -1.23
C GLY A 155 15.91 27.21 -2.04
N GLY A 156 16.45 26.19 -2.71
CA GLY A 156 17.71 26.25 -3.45
C GLY A 156 18.98 26.03 -2.61
N SER A 157 18.89 26.01 -1.28
CA SER A 157 19.98 25.57 -0.39
C SER A 157 19.95 24.04 -0.22
N TYR A 158 21.10 23.43 0.04
CA TYR A 158 21.17 21.99 0.23
C TYR A 158 22.32 21.52 1.13
N ILE A 159 22.16 20.30 1.65
CA ILE A 159 23.19 19.47 2.26
C ILE A 159 23.27 18.19 1.44
N LYS A 160 24.45 17.87 0.92
CA LYS A 160 24.70 16.63 0.16
C LYS A 160 25.78 15.82 0.85
N ILE A 161 25.53 14.53 1.04
CA ILE A 161 26.47 13.57 1.64
C ILE A 161 26.68 12.45 0.63
N SER A 162 27.92 12.24 0.21
CA SER A 162 28.29 11.19 -0.74
C SER A 162 29.73 10.70 -0.52
N SER A 163 30.22 9.83 -1.40
CA SER A 163 31.61 9.37 -1.38
C SER A 163 32.65 10.50 -1.54
N ALA A 164 32.25 11.65 -2.08
CA ALA A 164 33.10 12.84 -2.20
C ALA A 164 33.22 13.64 -0.88
N GLY A 165 32.39 13.33 0.13
CA GLY A 165 32.33 14.03 1.41
C GLY A 165 30.98 14.72 1.64
N ILE A 166 31.00 15.78 2.46
CA ILE A 166 29.83 16.60 2.80
C ILE A 166 29.93 17.94 2.08
N GLU A 167 28.90 18.31 1.34
CA GLU A 167 28.77 19.58 0.61
C GLU A 167 27.60 20.40 1.16
N LEU A 168 27.88 21.65 1.53
CA LEU A 168 26.92 22.63 2.03
C LEU A 168 26.80 23.74 0.99
N GLY A 169 25.67 23.79 0.27
CA GLY A 169 25.44 24.76 -0.80
C GLY A 169 24.33 25.74 -0.46
N THR A 170 24.58 27.03 -0.62
CA THR A 170 23.57 28.10 -0.51
C THR A 170 24.02 29.35 -1.26
N ALA A 171 23.06 30.18 -1.70
CA ALA A 171 23.34 31.46 -2.35
C ALA A 171 23.63 32.60 -1.35
N ASP A 172 23.22 32.42 -0.09
CA ASP A 172 23.37 33.42 0.97
C ASP A 172 24.34 32.91 2.05
N ASN A 173 24.27 33.45 3.26
CA ASN A 173 25.16 33.17 4.36
C ASN A 173 24.85 31.82 5.04
N VAL A 174 25.91 31.11 5.45
CA VAL A 174 25.82 29.99 6.38
C VAL A 174 26.08 30.49 7.80
N TYR A 175 25.07 30.46 8.66
CA TYR A 175 25.19 30.86 10.06
C TYR A 175 25.48 29.65 10.96
N ILE A 176 26.68 29.59 11.53
CA ILE A 176 27.06 28.57 12.52
C ILE A 176 27.09 29.21 13.90
N LYS A 177 26.08 28.91 14.73
CA LYS A 177 26.01 29.36 16.13
C LYS A 177 26.40 28.19 17.04
N SER A 178 27.60 28.24 17.61
CA SER A 178 28.13 27.19 18.49
C SER A 178 28.93 27.76 19.66
N ASN A 179 28.99 27.02 20.77
CA ASN A 179 29.91 27.30 21.88
C ASN A 179 31.38 27.04 21.45
N ALA A 180 31.63 25.96 20.71
CA ALA A 180 32.94 25.62 20.16
C ALA A 180 32.80 24.98 18.77
N LEU A 181 33.74 25.27 17.88
CA LEU A 181 33.89 24.62 16.58
C LEU A 181 35.34 24.13 16.46
N GLN A 182 35.53 22.81 16.41
CA GLN A 182 36.85 22.20 16.30
C GLN A 182 36.92 21.36 15.03
N LYS A 183 37.98 21.57 14.24
CA LYS A 183 38.27 20.73 13.08
C LYS A 183 39.15 19.55 13.52
N MET A 184 38.59 18.35 13.47
CA MET A 184 39.29 17.09 13.79
C MET A 184 39.81 16.40 12.52
N GLY A 185 40.56 15.32 12.70
CA GLY A 185 40.90 14.38 11.61
C GLY A 185 39.67 13.61 11.10
N PRO A 186 39.78 12.90 9.97
CA PRO A 186 38.67 12.15 9.39
C PRO A 186 38.21 10.98 10.28
N ALA A 187 36.93 10.66 10.21
CA ALA A 187 36.31 9.50 10.85
C ALA A 187 35.32 8.83 9.88
N GLN A 188 35.10 7.52 10.00
CA GLN A 188 34.20 6.75 9.14
C GLN A 188 33.33 5.82 9.99
N ARG A 189 32.09 5.58 9.53
CA ARG A 189 31.19 4.54 10.05
C ARG A 189 30.77 3.63 8.90
N ASN A 190 30.66 2.33 9.17
CA ASN A 190 30.15 1.36 8.21
C ASN A 190 28.62 1.48 8.11
N ILE A 191 28.12 1.50 6.87
CA ILE A 191 26.68 1.49 6.56
C ILE A 191 26.32 0.09 6.10
N GLN A 192 25.24 -0.49 6.66
CA GLN A 192 24.67 -1.73 6.16
C GLN A 192 23.96 -1.44 4.83
N ARG A 193 24.38 -2.15 3.77
CA ARG A 193 23.98 -1.85 2.37
C ARG A 193 22.78 -2.66 1.88
N GLU A 194 22.23 -3.54 2.71
CA GLU A 194 21.15 -4.44 2.34
C GLU A 194 19.92 -4.15 3.20
N LEU A 195 18.77 -4.10 2.53
CA LEU A 195 17.48 -4.12 3.23
C LEU A 195 17.34 -5.45 3.98
N PRO A 196 16.72 -5.47 5.17
CA PRO A 196 16.41 -6.71 5.86
C PRO A 196 15.63 -7.64 4.94
N SER A 197 16.16 -8.85 4.69
CA SER A 197 15.51 -9.81 3.81
C SER A 197 14.20 -10.28 4.45
N ILE A 198 13.06 -9.92 3.84
CA ILE A 198 11.73 -10.37 4.33
C ILE A 198 11.47 -11.84 3.92
N CYS A 199 12.18 -12.35 2.91
CA CYS A 199 12.03 -13.70 2.37
C CYS A 199 13.39 -14.36 2.09
N ASN A 200 14.04 -14.95 3.09
CA ASN A 200 15.14 -15.91 2.86
C ASN A 200 14.56 -17.30 2.51
N GLY A 201 13.85 -17.38 1.39
CA GLY A 201 13.05 -18.57 1.09
C GLY A 201 12.58 -18.70 -0.35
N VAL A 202 13.33 -18.19 -1.32
CA VAL A 202 13.31 -18.77 -2.67
C VAL A 202 14.76 -18.88 -3.11
N GLN A 203 15.43 -19.97 -2.68
CA GLN A 203 16.56 -20.45 -3.45
C GLN A 203 16.05 -20.67 -4.87
N GLN A 204 16.68 -19.98 -5.82
CA GLN A 204 16.75 -20.46 -7.20
C GLN A 204 17.42 -21.84 -7.16
N ASP A 205 16.63 -22.88 -6.89
CA ASP A 205 16.93 -24.20 -7.42
C ASP A 205 16.37 -24.20 -8.84
N GLU A 206 17.25 -23.95 -9.81
CA GLU A 206 17.10 -24.44 -11.17
C GLU A 206 17.05 -25.97 -11.13
N ALA A 207 15.89 -26.53 -10.78
CA ALA A 207 15.54 -27.90 -11.10
C ALA A 207 14.57 -27.87 -12.27
N ASN A 208 15.17 -27.77 -13.45
CA ASN A 208 14.59 -28.22 -14.70
C ASN A 208 13.84 -29.57 -14.48
N LYS A 209 12.64 -29.68 -15.06
CA LYS A 209 11.69 -30.83 -15.11
C LYS A 209 10.58 -30.80 -14.05
N HIS A 210 9.39 -30.33 -14.43
CA HIS A 210 8.36 -31.22 -15.00
C HIS A 210 7.33 -30.39 -15.79
N ALA A 211 7.01 -30.91 -16.97
CA ALA A 211 6.16 -30.30 -17.98
C ALA A 211 4.72 -30.12 -17.49
N ILE A 212 4.14 -28.95 -17.76
CA ILE A 212 2.68 -28.81 -17.90
C ILE A 212 2.36 -29.36 -19.29
N ILE A 213 2.03 -30.65 -19.36
CA ILE A 213 1.37 -31.23 -20.51
C ILE A 213 -0.09 -30.79 -20.43
N VAL A 214 -0.46 -29.85 -21.29
CA VAL A 214 -1.86 -29.61 -21.65
C VAL A 214 -2.21 -30.65 -22.70
N GLU A 215 -2.91 -31.71 -22.31
CA GLU A 215 -3.66 -32.52 -23.28
C GLU A 215 -5.11 -32.04 -23.32
N ARG A 216 -5.47 -31.67 -24.56
CA ARG A 216 -6.73 -31.21 -25.18
C ARG A 216 -8.04 -31.41 -24.44
#